data_AF-A0A939I2A3-F1
#
_entry.id   AF-A0A939I2A3-F1
#
_cell.length_a   1.000
_cell.length_b   1.000
_cell.length_c   1.000
_cell.angle_alpha   90.00
_cell.angle_beta   90.00
_cell.angle_gamma   90.00
#
_symmetry.space_group_name_H-M   'P 1'
#
loop_
_entity.id
_entity.type
_entity.pdbx_description
1 polymer ?
#
loop_
_entity_poly.entity_id
_entity_poly.type
_entity_poly.pdbx_seq_one_letter_code
_entity_poly.pdbx_strand_id
1 'polypeptide(L)' 'MNKETFSSIDSYLWCILWNWAKRRHPNKSKHWIAENYWSVDQDGQWR' A
#
# COMPACT_ATOMS: atom_id res chain seq x y z
N MET A 1 17.40 8.16 -15.20
CA MET A 1 17.13 6.92 -14.45
C MET A 1 15.78 6.40 -14.90
N ASN A 2 15.70 5.16 -15.36
CA ASN A 2 14.60 4.64 -16.19
C ASN A 2 13.36 4.30 -15.34
N LYS A 3 12.17 4.71 -15.78
CA LYS A 3 10.88 4.54 -15.05
C LYS A 3 10.54 3.07 -14.80
N GLU A 4 10.94 2.17 -15.70
CA GLU A 4 10.67 0.73 -15.62
C GLU A 4 11.35 0.03 -14.43
N THR A 5 12.55 0.48 -14.07
CA THR A 5 13.28 -0.06 -12.92
C THR A 5 12.55 0.27 -11.62
N PHE A 6 12.00 1.48 -11.51
CA PHE A 6 11.23 1.89 -10.34
C PHE A 6 9.88 1.19 -10.28
N SER A 7 9.16 1.01 -11.39
CA SER A 7 7.89 0.26 -11.39
C SER A 7 8.02 -1.17 -10.88
N SER A 8 9.13 -1.84 -11.17
CA SER A 8 9.40 -3.19 -10.66
C SER A 8 9.63 -3.19 -9.15
N ILE A 9 10.36 -2.19 -8.65
CA ILE A 9 10.65 -2.01 -7.22
C ILE A 9 9.37 -1.62 -6.46
N ASP A 10 8.56 -0.71 -7.02
CA ASP A 10 7.30 -0.27 -6.44
C ASP A 10 6.33 -1.44 -6.28
N SER A 11 6.24 -2.30 -7.29
CA SER A 11 5.40 -3.51 -7.25
C SER A 11 5.87 -4.50 -6.17
N TYR A 12 7.17 -4.66 -6.02
CA TYR A 12 7.77 -5.51 -4.99
C TYR A 12 7.52 -4.93 -3.58
N LEU A 13 7.73 -3.64 -3.41
CA LEU A 13 7.51 -2.92 -2.16
C LEU A 13 6.03 -2.99 -1.75
N TRP A 14 5.12 -2.80 -2.71
CA TRP A 14 3.68 -2.93 -2.49
C TRP A 14 3.32 -4.33 -1.97
N CYS A 15 3.88 -5.40 -2.57
CA CYS A 15 3.64 -6.77 -2.12
C CYS A 15 4.11 -7.01 -0.67
N ILE A 16 5.30 -6.52 -0.31
CA ILE A 16 5.84 -6.65 1.05
C ILE A 16 4.95 -5.92 2.05
N LEU A 17 4.62 -4.66 1.76
CA LEU A 17 3.82 -3.81 2.63
C LEU A 17 2.41 -4.36 2.80
N TRP A 18 1.80 -4.87 1.72
CA TRP A 18 0.49 -5.49 1.75
C TRP A 18 0.45 -6.74 2.65
N ASN A 19 1.45 -7.61 2.52
CA ASN A 19 1.57 -8.79 3.36
C ASN A 19 1.84 -8.45 4.83
N TRP A 20 2.71 -7.46 5.08
CA TRP A 20 2.96 -6.96 6.43
C TRP A 20 1.70 -6.39 7.06
N ALA A 21 0.93 -5.55 6.34
CA ALA A 21 -0.28 -4.92 6.86
C ALA A 21 -1.37 -5.95 7.17
N LYS A 22 -1.55 -6.95 6.31
CA LYS A 22 -2.45 -8.09 6.57
C LYS A 22 -2.04 -8.90 7.81
N ARG A 23 -0.74 -9.15 7.98
CA ARG A 23 -0.23 -9.86 9.16
C ARG A 23 -0.37 -9.03 10.43
N ARG A 24 -0.17 -7.71 10.33
CA ARG A 24 -0.27 -6.76 11.45
C ARG A 24 -1.71 -6.59 11.93
N HIS A 25 -2.69 -6.77 11.03
CA HIS A 25 -4.11 -6.55 11.27
C HIS A 25 -4.96 -7.78 10.86
N PRO A 26 -4.80 -8.93 11.54
CA PRO A 26 -5.51 -10.16 11.16
C PRO A 26 -7.03 -10.07 11.33
N ASN A 27 -7.51 -9.17 12.20
CA ASN A 27 -8.93 -8.98 12.50
C ASN A 27 -9.58 -7.83 11.72
N LYS A 28 -8.84 -7.16 10.84
CA LYS A 28 -9.36 -6.03 10.04
C LYS A 28 -9.59 -6.48 8.60
N SER A 29 -10.60 -5.89 7.97
CA SER A 29 -10.88 -6.19 6.56
C SER A 29 -9.76 -5.64 5.68
N LYS A 30 -9.58 -6.26 4.50
CA LYS A 30 -8.65 -5.76 3.48
C LYS A 30 -8.99 -4.32 3.06
N HIS A 31 -10.26 -3.96 3.08
CA HIS A 31 -10.72 -2.59 2.79
C HIS A 31 -10.21 -1.60 3.83
N TRP A 32 -10.35 -1.91 5.13
CA TRP A 32 -9.82 -1.06 6.20
C TRP A 32 -8.30 -0.92 6.11
N ILE A 33 -7.59 -1.99 5.76
CA ILE A 33 -6.14 -1.95 5.55
C ILE A 33 -5.77 -1.08 4.35
N ALA A 34 -6.49 -1.21 3.23
CA ALA A 34 -6.30 -0.35 2.06
C ALA A 34 -6.54 1.12 2.45
N GLU A 35 -7.60 1.37 3.21
CA GLU A 35 -7.96 2.72 3.62
C GLU A 35 -6.94 3.34 4.58
N ASN A 36 -6.34 2.55 5.47
CA ASN A 36 -5.45 3.08 6.49
C ASN A 36 -4.01 3.32 6.00
N TYR A 37 -3.61 2.75 4.87
CA TYR A 37 -2.22 2.82 4.37
C TYR A 37 -2.11 3.32 2.92
N TRP A 38 -3.19 3.22 2.15
CA TRP A 38 -3.24 3.61 0.74
C TRP A 38 -4.44 4.50 0.43
N SER A 39 -5.18 5.00 1.43
CA SER A 39 -6.13 6.10 1.17
C SER A 39 -5.39 7.39 0.93
N VAL A 40 -5.81 8.01 -0.15
CA VAL A 40 -5.77 9.46 -0.32
C VAL A 40 -7.03 10.03 0.30
N ASP A 41 -6.92 11.20 0.95
CA ASP A 41 -8.11 11.94 1.36
C ASP A 41 -8.92 12.41 0.14
N GLN A 42 -10.07 13.05 0.39
CA GLN A 42 -10.94 13.55 -0.68
C GLN A 42 -10.26 14.60 -1.56
N ASP A 43 -9.15 15.19 -1.08
CA ASP A 43 -8.35 16.20 -1.76
C ASP A 43 -7.09 15.61 -2.43
N GLY A 44 -6.97 14.27 -2.45
CA GLY A 44 -5.86 13.56 -3.09
C GLY A 44 -4.54 13.65 -2.32
N GLN A 45 -4.56 14.05 -1.04
CA GLN A 45 -3.39 14.07 -0.17
C GLN A 45 -3.21 12.73 0.54
N TRP A 46 -1.95 12.32 0.70
CA TRP A 46 -1.62 11.19 1.56
C TRP A 46 -1.95 11.55 3.01
N ARG A 47 -2.76 10.72 3.68
CA ARG A 47 -3.02 10.84 5.11
C ARG A 47 -1.86 10.33 5.96
#